data_AF-A0A534BBC6-F1
#
_entry.id   AF-A0A534BBC6-F1
#
_cell.length_a   1.000
_cell.length_b   1.000
_cell.length_c   1.000
_cell.angle_alpha   90.00
_cell.angle_beta   90.00
_cell.angle_gamma   90.00
#
_symmetry.space_group_name_H-M   'P 1'
#
loop_
_entity.id
_entity.type
_entity.pdbx_description
1 polymer ?
#
loop_
_entity_poly.entity_id
_entity_poly.type
_entity_poly.pdbx_seq_one_letter_code
_entity_poly.pdbx_strand_id
1 'polypeptide(L)'
;HTHACQALLRGLPVRGPRSSWLRETLAPVERRCLSADFVRDGTRLALAEMLRAGITCFADLSLHPEEAARAAAAAHVRAAIALPVSDAPTAWA
;
A
#
# COMPACT_ATOMS: atom_id res chain seq x y z
N HIS A 1 -1.52 -1.90 11.24
CA HIS A 1 -0.88 -0.77 10.55
C HIS A 1 -0.13 -1.33 9.36
N THR A 2 -0.51 -0.93 8.15
CA THR A 2 -0.04 -1.51 6.89
C THR A 2 0.10 -0.43 5.82
N HIS A 3 0.87 -0.78 4.80
CA HIS A 3 0.83 -0.21 3.47
C HIS A 3 0.49 -1.36 2.50
N ALA A 4 -0.77 -1.80 2.48
CA ALA A 4 -1.18 -3.10 1.94
C ALA A 4 -0.78 -3.28 0.47
N CYS A 5 -0.90 -2.23 -0.35
CA CYS A 5 -0.49 -2.27 -1.75
C CYS A 5 0.99 -2.58 -1.97
N GLN A 6 1.86 -2.31 -0.99
CA GLN A 6 3.28 -2.63 -1.06
C GLN A 6 3.55 -4.15 -0.97
N ALA A 7 2.53 -5.01 -0.81
CA ALA A 7 2.66 -6.44 -1.04
C ALA A 7 3.26 -6.77 -2.42
N LEU A 8 2.98 -5.96 -3.45
CA LEU A 8 3.59 -6.09 -4.79
C LEU A 8 5.07 -5.75 -4.84
N LEU A 9 5.59 -5.03 -3.84
CA LEU A 9 7.01 -4.68 -3.73
C LEU A 9 7.79 -5.71 -2.91
N ARG A 10 7.17 -6.81 -2.49
CA ARG A 10 7.84 -7.85 -1.72
C ARG A 10 8.99 -8.45 -2.54
N GLY A 11 10.17 -8.48 -1.93
CA GLY A 11 11.40 -8.93 -2.59
C GLY A 11 12.20 -7.80 -3.24
N LEU A 12 11.74 -6.55 -3.19
CA LEU A 12 12.56 -5.40 -3.57
C LEU A 12 13.82 -5.36 -2.68
N PRO A 13 15.04 -5.43 -3.26
CA PRO A 13 16.25 -5.52 -2.46
C PRO A 13 16.43 -4.28 -1.58
N VAL A 14 16.62 -4.50 -0.28
CA VAL A 14 17.01 -3.44 0.66
C VAL A 14 18.53 -3.40 0.72
N ARG A 15 19.11 -2.27 0.36
CA ARG A 15 20.57 -2.08 0.33
C ARG A 15 20.96 -0.78 1.01
N GLY A 16 22.01 -0.85 1.83
CA GLY A 16 22.59 0.31 2.50
C GLY A 16 21.69 0.92 3.58
N PRO A 17 21.99 2.16 4.02
CA PRO A 17 21.21 2.86 5.02
C PRO A 17 19.76 3.10 4.57
N ARG A 18 18.81 3.02 5.52
CA ARG A 18 17.37 3.22 5.27
C ARG A 18 17.08 4.49 4.48
N SER A 19 17.71 5.62 4.81
CA SER A 19 17.47 6.91 4.16
C SER A 19 17.88 6.90 2.67
N SER A 20 19.01 6.26 2.35
CA SER A 20 19.44 6.06 0.95
C SER A 20 18.49 5.13 0.22
N TRP A 21 18.15 3.98 0.81
CA TRP A 21 17.22 3.05 0.18
C TRP A 21 15.85 3.68 -0.13
N LEU A 22 15.29 4.44 0.83
CA LEU A 22 14.01 5.14 0.65
C LEU A 22 14.07 6.13 -0.53
N ARG A 23 15.13 6.95 -0.61
CA ARG A 23 15.23 7.99 -1.63
C ARG A 23 15.65 7.47 -3.00
N GLU A 24 16.57 6.51 -3.03
CA GLU A 24 17.27 6.08 -4.24
C GLU A 24 16.63 4.84 -4.87
N THR A 25 15.93 4.02 -4.08
CA THR A 25 15.29 2.78 -4.57
C THR A 25 13.77 2.84 -4.46
N LEU A 26 13.22 3.06 -3.25
CA LEU A 26 11.77 2.99 -3.06
C LEU A 26 11.04 4.13 -3.75
N ALA A 27 11.42 5.39 -3.50
CA ALA A 27 10.71 6.55 -4.04
C ALA A 27 10.63 6.57 -5.59
N PRO A 28 11.67 6.19 -6.35
CA PRO A 28 11.57 6.04 -7.80
C PRO A 28 10.57 4.95 -8.24
N VAL A 29 10.55 3.80 -7.54
CA VAL A 29 9.58 2.72 -7.80
C VAL A 29 8.17 3.20 -7.50
N GLU A 30 7.98 3.85 -6.35
CA GLU A 30 6.69 4.39 -5.96
C GLU A 30 6.18 5.43 -6.96
N ARG A 31 7.02 6.40 -7.36
CA ARG A 31 6.66 7.39 -8.39
C ARG A 31 6.27 6.78 -9.73
N ARG A 32 6.84 5.62 -10.09
CA ARG A 32 6.55 4.97 -11.37
C ARG A 32 5.32 4.07 -11.32
N CYS A 33 5.05 3.46 -10.17
CA CYS A 33 4.10 2.35 -10.06
C CYS A 33 2.86 2.65 -9.21
N LEU A 34 2.89 3.60 -8.26
CA LEU A 34 1.74 3.90 -7.40
C LEU A 34 0.63 4.63 -8.18
N SER A 35 -0.17 3.84 -8.88
CA SER A 35 -1.44 4.21 -9.48
C SER A 35 -2.60 3.60 -8.71
N ALA A 36 -3.82 4.03 -9.02
CA ALA A 36 -5.05 3.40 -8.51
C ALA A 36 -5.08 1.87 -8.76
N ASP A 37 -4.65 1.43 -9.95
CA ASP A 37 -4.57 0.00 -10.29
C ASP A 37 -3.59 -0.75 -9.39
N PHE A 38 -2.41 -0.19 -9.13
CA PHE A 38 -1.42 -0.77 -8.25
C PHE A 38 -1.94 -0.93 -6.82
N VAL A 39 -2.66 0.08 -6.32
CA VAL A 39 -3.26 0.06 -4.99
C VAL A 39 -4.36 -0.98 -4.90
N ARG A 40 -5.23 -1.07 -5.91
CA ARG A 40 -6.26 -2.11 -5.98
C ARG A 40 -5.66 -3.51 -5.97
N ASP A 41 -4.73 -3.79 -6.88
CA ASP A 41 -4.22 -5.14 -7.10
C ASP A 41 -3.31 -5.59 -5.95
N GLY A 42 -2.48 -4.69 -5.42
CA GLY A 42 -1.66 -4.97 -4.26
C GLY A 42 -2.45 -5.14 -2.97
N THR A 43 -3.50 -4.33 -2.76
CA THR A 43 -4.38 -4.50 -1.59
C THR A 43 -5.13 -5.83 -1.67
N ARG A 44 -5.61 -6.25 -2.85
CA ARG A 44 -6.23 -7.57 -3.04
C ARG A 44 -5.28 -8.72 -2.70
N LEU A 45 -4.03 -8.64 -3.15
CA LEU A 45 -3.00 -9.62 -2.79
C LEU A 45 -2.79 -9.69 -1.28
N ALA A 46 -2.64 -8.53 -0.62
CA ALA A 46 -2.46 -8.45 0.82
C ALA A 46 -3.67 -9.02 1.58
N LEU A 47 -4.90 -8.72 1.14
CA LEU A 47 -6.12 -9.24 1.74
C LEU A 47 -6.21 -10.77 1.65
N ALA A 48 -5.84 -11.35 0.50
CA ALA A 48 -5.82 -12.80 0.35
C ALA A 48 -4.86 -13.47 1.35
N GLU A 49 -3.68 -12.88 1.58
CA GLU A 49 -2.72 -13.37 2.56
C GLU A 49 -3.20 -13.17 4.00
N MET A 50 -3.77 -12.00 4.31
CA MET A 50 -4.35 -11.69 5.61
C MET A 50 -5.44 -12.69 5.98
N LEU A 51 -6.37 -12.96 5.07
CA LEU A 51 -7.45 -13.92 5.28
C LEU A 51 -6.92 -15.34 5.52
N ARG A 52 -5.90 -15.78 4.75
CA ARG A 52 -5.25 -17.07 4.98
C ARG A 52 -4.54 -17.17 6.33
N ALA A 53 -4.09 -16.04 6.87
CA ALA A 53 -3.45 -15.94 8.19
C ALA A 53 -4.43 -15.68 9.34
N GLY A 54 -5.75 -15.62 9.08
CA GLY A 54 -6.76 -15.35 10.11
C GLY A 54 -6.88 -13.89 10.53
N ILE A 55 -6.30 -12.96 9.76
CA ILE A 55 -6.43 -11.52 10.01
C ILE A 55 -7.81 -11.06 9.52
N THR A 56 -8.61 -10.55 10.45
CA THR A 56 -10.00 -10.12 10.18
C THR A 56 -10.20 -8.61 10.18
N CYS A 57 -9.17 -7.85 10.55
CA CYS A 57 -9.18 -6.39 10.53
C CYS A 57 -7.75 -5.86 10.30
N PHE A 58 -7.62 -4.77 9.54
CA PHE A 58 -6.36 -4.08 9.33
C PHE A 58 -6.54 -2.56 9.33
N ALA A 59 -5.43 -1.83 9.47
CA ALA A 59 -5.40 -0.37 9.42
C ALA A 59 -4.36 0.04 8.39
N ASP A 60 -4.79 0.71 7.33
CA ASP A 60 -3.98 0.96 6.13
C ASP A 60 -3.75 2.44 5.88
N LEU A 61 -2.58 2.75 5.35
CA LEU A 61 -2.21 4.06 4.84
C LEU A 61 -1.57 3.86 3.46
N SER A 62 -2.22 4.32 2.42
CA SER A 62 -1.70 4.27 1.06
C SER A 62 -2.19 5.47 0.26
N LEU A 63 -1.48 5.84 -0.80
CA LEU A 63 -2.05 6.74 -1.82
C LEU A 63 -3.25 6.02 -2.48
N HIS A 64 -4.20 6.77 -3.02
CA HIS A 64 -5.48 6.23 -3.51
C HIS A 64 -6.26 5.41 -2.44
N PRO A 65 -6.52 5.97 -1.25
CA PRO A 65 -7.20 5.27 -0.15
C PRO A 65 -8.58 4.72 -0.55
N GLU A 66 -9.25 5.33 -1.51
CA GLU A 66 -10.50 4.84 -2.09
C GLU A 66 -10.39 3.43 -2.69
N GLU A 67 -9.26 3.10 -3.30
CA GLU A 67 -9.04 1.78 -3.91
C GLU A 67 -8.81 0.71 -2.83
N ALA A 68 -8.06 1.05 -1.77
CA ALA A 68 -7.88 0.18 -0.61
C ALA A 68 -9.22 -0.09 0.10
N ALA A 69 -10.03 0.97 0.28
CA ALA A 69 -11.38 0.86 0.87
C ALA A 69 -12.30 -0.02 0.02
N ARG A 70 -12.33 0.17 -1.32
CA ARG A 70 -13.11 -0.66 -2.25
C ARG A 70 -12.68 -2.13 -2.19
N ALA A 71 -11.38 -2.40 -2.16
CA ALA A 71 -10.86 -3.76 -2.08
C ALA A 71 -11.26 -4.44 -0.76
N ALA A 72 -11.12 -3.75 0.38
CA ALA A 72 -11.52 -4.27 1.69
C ALA A 72 -13.03 -4.56 1.76
N ALA A 73 -13.87 -3.63 1.26
CA ALA A 73 -15.31 -3.80 1.19
C ALA A 73 -15.70 -5.01 0.32
N ALA A 74 -15.11 -5.15 -0.87
CA ALA A 74 -15.36 -6.28 -1.75
C ALA A 74 -14.97 -7.63 -1.11
N ALA A 75 -13.88 -7.66 -0.34
CA ALA A 75 -13.41 -8.84 0.38
C ALA A 75 -14.15 -9.07 1.72
N HIS A 76 -15.07 -8.18 2.12
CA HIS A 76 -15.79 -8.22 3.39
C HIS A 76 -14.85 -8.23 4.62
N VAL A 77 -13.71 -7.53 4.51
CA VAL A 77 -12.71 -7.39 5.59
C VAL A 77 -12.86 -6.03 6.26
N ARG A 78 -12.84 -6.00 7.59
CA ARG A 78 -12.88 -4.73 8.32
C ARG A 78 -11.58 -3.95 8.11
N ALA A 79 -11.68 -2.67 7.85
CA ALA A 79 -10.52 -1.82 7.60
C ALA A 79 -10.67 -0.44 8.24
N ALA A 80 -9.59 0.05 8.84
CA ALA A 80 -9.42 1.48 9.12
C ALA A 80 -8.53 2.08 8.02
N ILE A 81 -9.13 2.84 7.10
CA ILE A 81 -8.43 3.44 5.97
C ILE A 81 -8.07 4.88 6.30
N ALA A 82 -6.79 5.18 6.42
CA ALA A 82 -6.29 6.52 6.67
C ALA A 82 -6.19 7.32 5.36
N LEU A 83 -6.61 8.58 5.40
CA LEU A 83 -6.37 9.54 4.32
C LEU A 83 -4.94 10.07 4.45
N PRO A 84 -4.09 9.93 3.41
CA PRO A 84 -2.75 10.49 3.45
C PRO A 84 -2.83 12.02 3.37
N VAL A 85 -2.03 12.70 4.20
CA VAL A 85 -1.89 14.17 4.21
C VAL A 85 -0.40 14.48 4.04
N SER A 86 -0.07 15.34 3.08
CA SER A 86 1.30 15.75 2.79
C SER A 86 1.35 17.21 2.34
N ASP A 87 2.42 17.91 2.69
CA ASP A 87 2.70 19.27 2.22
C ASP A 87 3.18 19.30 0.76
N ALA A 88 3.70 18.16 0.27
CA ALA A 88 4.16 18.02 -1.11
C ALA A 88 3.06 17.41 -1.98
N PRO A 89 2.95 17.83 -3.26
CA PRO A 89 1.97 17.25 -4.17
C PRO A 89 2.29 15.78 -4.41
N THR A 90 1.24 14.96 -4.49
CA THR A 90 1.33 13.53 -4.74
C THR A 90 0.67 13.18 -6.06
N ALA A 91 0.81 11.92 -6.50
CA ALA A 91 0.10 11.43 -7.68
C ALA A 91 -1.43 11.32 -7.48
N TRP A 92 -1.91 11.49 -6.24
CA TRP A 92 -3.31 11.36 -5.86
C TRP A 92 -3.99 12.71 -5.60
N ALA A 93 -3.34 13.60 -4.85
CA ALA A 93 -3.83 14.92 -4.44
C ALA A 93 -2.68 15.93 -4.32
#